data_AF-A0A0N4WCS7-F1
#
_entry.id   AF-A0A0N4WCS7-F1
#
_cell.length_a   1.000
_cell.length_b   1.000
_cell.length_c   1.000
_cell.angle_alpha   90.00
_cell.angle_beta   90.00
_cell.angle_gamma   90.00
#
_symmetry.space_group_name_H-M   'P 1'
#
loop_
_entity.id
_entity.type
_entity.pdbx_description
1 polymer ?
#
loop_
_entity_poly.entity_id
_entity_poly.type
_entity_poly.pdbx_seq_one_letter_code
_entity_poly.pdbx_strand_id
1 'polypeptide(L)'
;MSALRGHKSRVTTAIGTLTKMISAVDSSYLTAPDTTSTPEVQMRNILRRRGAISAAKFAIERALEILKERYEALLLYIQTQPDRASVSEEVDQFWNEI
;
A
#
# COMPACT_ATOMS: atom_id res chain seq x y z
N MET A 1 19.89 5.42 16.45
CA MET A 1 19.40 4.44 15.45
C MET A 1 20.31 4.54 14.22
N SER A 2 20.76 3.42 13.64
CA SER A 2 21.53 3.45 12.38
C SER A 2 20.65 3.93 11.22
N ALA A 3 21.25 4.53 10.20
CA ALA A 3 20.53 5.03 9.02
C ALA A 3 19.79 3.89 8.30
N LEU A 4 20.44 2.74 8.12
CA LEU A 4 19.84 1.53 7.54
C LEU A 4 18.58 1.07 8.28
N ARG A 5 18.61 1.01 9.62
CA ARG A 5 17.44 0.68 10.43
C ARG A 5 16.29 1.66 10.21
N GLY A 6 16.60 2.94 10.01
CA GLY A 6 15.63 3.97 9.66
C GLY A 6 14.96 3.72 8.31
N HIS A 7 15.74 3.34 7.28
CA HIS A 7 15.19 2.97 5.97
C HIS A 7 14.31 1.71 6.07
N LYS A 8 14.79 0.63 6.71
CA LYS A 8 14.02 -0.61 6.95
C LYS A 8 12.67 -0.31 7.61
N SER A 9 12.67 0.45 8.71
CA SER A 9 11.45 0.84 9.43
C SER A 9 10.45 1.62 8.57
N ARG A 10 10.93 2.56 7.74
CA ARG A 10 10.08 3.33 6.83
C ARG A 10 9.42 2.44 5.77
N VAL A 11 10.16 1.48 5.21
CA VAL A 11 9.58 0.55 4.24
C VAL A 11 8.57 -0.39 4.90
N THR A 12 8.88 -0.97 6.08
CA THR A 12 7.92 -1.79 6.84
C THR A 12 6.63 -1.02 7.14
N THR A 13 6.75 0.25 7.54
CA THR A 13 5.58 1.10 7.82
C THR A 13 4.75 1.36 6.56
N ALA A 14 5.41 1.59 5.42
CA ALA A 14 4.73 1.78 4.14
C ALA A 14 4.02 0.49 3.67
N ILE A 15 4.66 -0.68 3.81
CA ILE A 15 4.03 -1.99 3.55
C ILE A 15 2.80 -2.17 4.44
N GLY A 16 2.93 -1.97 5.77
CA GLY A 16 1.81 -2.12 6.69
C GLY A 16 0.66 -1.15 6.40
N THR A 17 0.96 0.06 5.92
CA THR A 17 -0.07 1.03 5.49
C THR A 17 -0.78 0.54 4.23
N LEU A 18 -0.04 0.10 3.21
CA LEU A 18 -0.62 -0.45 1.99
C LEU A 18 -1.49 -1.67 2.27
N THR A 19 -1.01 -2.60 3.10
CA THR A 19 -1.78 -3.77 3.53
C THR A 19 -3.09 -3.37 4.20
N LYS A 20 -3.05 -2.41 5.15
CA LYS A 20 -4.27 -1.90 5.79
C LYS A 20 -5.26 -1.29 4.79
N MET A 21 -4.77 -0.52 3.81
CA MET A 21 -5.63 0.09 2.80
C MET A 21 -6.29 -0.97 1.91
N ILE A 22 -5.54 -2.00 1.50
CA ILE A 22 -6.07 -3.13 0.73
C ILE A 22 -7.10 -3.91 1.55
N SER A 23 -6.81 -4.22 2.81
CA SER A 23 -7.74 -4.93 3.70
C SER A 23 -8.99 -4.13 4.05
N ALA A 24 -8.94 -2.81 3.99
CA ALA A 24 -10.08 -1.93 4.23
C ALA A 24 -11.01 -1.78 3.02
N VAL A 25 -10.65 -2.35 1.86
CA VAL A 25 -11.56 -2.37 0.69
C VAL A 25 -12.75 -3.24 1.03
N ASP A 26 -13.92 -2.62 1.11
CA ASP A 26 -15.16 -3.32 1.42
C ASP A 26 -15.57 -4.26 0.28
N SER A 27 -15.65 -5.55 0.59
CA SER A 27 -16.13 -6.59 -0.32
C SER A 27 -17.56 -6.34 -0.83
N SER A 28 -18.37 -5.58 -0.10
CA SER A 28 -19.74 -5.23 -0.48
C SER A 28 -19.80 -4.44 -1.80
N TYR A 29 -18.70 -3.78 -2.18
CA TYR A 29 -18.59 -3.08 -3.45
C TYR A 29 -18.72 -3.99 -4.67
N LEU A 30 -18.40 -5.29 -4.52
CA LEU A 30 -18.45 -6.29 -5.59
C LEU A 30 -19.76 -7.09 -5.59
N THR A 31 -20.66 -6.83 -4.65
CA THR A 31 -21.95 -7.53 -4.57
C THR A 31 -22.94 -6.98 -5.59
N ALA A 32 -23.82 -7.85 -6.10
CA ALA A 32 -24.89 -7.42 -6.99
C ALA A 32 -25.81 -6.37 -6.31
N PRO A 33 -26.35 -5.40 -7.06
CA PRO A 33 -27.38 -4.49 -6.54
C PRO A 33 -28.65 -5.26 -6.15
N ASP A 34 -29.32 -4.81 -5.09
CA ASP A 34 -30.61 -5.36 -4.67
C ASP A 34 -31.70 -5.01 -5.69
N THR A 35 -32.21 -6.05 -6.35
CA THR A 35 -33.22 -5.95 -7.41
C THR A 35 -34.64 -5.73 -6.87
N THR A 36 -34.85 -5.83 -5.56
CA THR A 36 -36.16 -5.58 -4.93
C THR A 36 -36.43 -4.10 -4.68
N SER A 37 -35.41 -3.25 -4.82
CA SER A 37 -35.50 -1.79 -4.65
C SER A 37 -35.89 -1.07 -5.94
N THR A 38 -36.41 0.16 -5.84
CA THR A 38 -36.77 0.95 -7.03
C THR A 38 -35.53 1.30 -7.86
N PRO A 39 -35.65 1.50 -9.19
CA PRO A 39 -34.50 1.85 -10.04
C PRO A 39 -33.72 3.09 -9.57
N GLU A 40 -34.41 4.10 -9.01
CA GLU A 40 -33.78 5.29 -8.45
C GLU A 40 -32.90 4.97 -7.24
N VAL A 41 -33.38 4.10 -6.35
CA VAL A 41 -32.61 3.63 -5.17
C VAL A 41 -31.41 2.81 -5.62
N GLN A 42 -31.58 1.93 -6.62
CA GLN A 42 -30.49 1.17 -7.22
C GLN A 42 -29.41 2.11 -7.80
N MET A 43 -29.81 3.11 -8.58
CA MET A 43 -28.89 4.09 -9.17
C MET A 43 -28.10 4.86 -8.10
N ARG A 44 -28.77 5.36 -7.05
CA ARG A 44 -28.09 6.06 -5.94
C ARG A 44 -27.08 5.15 -5.24
N ASN A 45 -27.44 3.89 -4.99
CA ASN A 45 -26.56 2.92 -4.36
C ASN A 45 -25.32 2.62 -5.23
N ILE A 46 -25.51 2.43 -6.53
CA ILE A 46 -24.41 2.23 -7.49
C ILE A 46 -23.47 3.44 -7.52
N LEU A 47 -24.02 4.66 -7.58
CA LEU A 47 -23.21 5.88 -7.57
C LEU A 47 -22.39 6.03 -6.28
N ARG A 48 -22.99 5.74 -5.12
CA ARG A 48 -22.29 5.74 -3.84
C ARG A 48 -21.17 4.70 -3.80
N ARG A 49 -21.43 3.46 -4.25
CA ARG A 49 -20.41 2.41 -4.38
C ARG A 49 -19.27 2.83 -5.30
N ARG A 50 -19.58 3.40 -6.47
CA ARG A 50 -18.57 3.94 -7.40
C ARG A 50 -17.69 4.99 -6.74
N GLY A 51 -18.27 5.91 -5.98
CA GLY A 51 -17.52 6.92 -5.23
C GLY A 51 -16.57 6.28 -4.22
N ALA A 52 -17.06 5.31 -3.44
CA ALA A 52 -16.26 4.61 -2.44
C ALA A 52 -15.11 3.77 -3.06
N ILE A 53 -15.38 3.06 -4.16
CA ILE A 53 -14.36 2.33 -4.93
C ILE A 53 -13.28 3.31 -5.45
N SER A 54 -13.69 4.46 -5.97
CA SER A 54 -12.76 5.45 -6.51
C SER A 54 -11.86 6.03 -5.43
N ALA A 55 -12.41 6.31 -4.25
CA ALA A 55 -11.66 6.77 -3.09
C ALA A 55 -10.68 5.70 -2.58
N ALA A 56 -11.13 4.43 -2.48
CA ALA A 56 -10.27 3.32 -2.06
C ALA A 56 -9.12 3.09 -3.05
N LYS A 57 -9.41 3.13 -4.37
CA LYS A 57 -8.40 3.05 -5.42
C LYS A 57 -7.34 4.14 -5.23
N PHE A 58 -7.76 5.39 -5.09
CA PHE A 58 -6.84 6.52 -4.91
C PHE A 58 -5.96 6.36 -3.65
N ALA A 59 -6.54 5.91 -2.53
CA ALA A 59 -5.78 5.66 -1.31
C ALA A 59 -4.73 4.56 -1.47
N ILE A 60 -5.07 3.47 -2.17
CA ILE A 60 -4.13 2.38 -2.48
C ILE A 60 -3.02 2.86 -3.40
N GLU A 61 -3.35 3.59 -4.47
CA GLU A 61 -2.36 4.15 -5.39
C GLU A 61 -1.37 5.08 -4.67
N ARG A 62 -1.87 5.94 -3.77
CA ARG A 62 -1.01 6.82 -2.99
C ARG A 62 -0.13 6.06 -2.00
N ALA A 63 -0.66 5.03 -1.33
CA ALA A 63 0.12 4.19 -0.43
C ALA A 63 1.22 3.42 -1.17
N LEU A 64 0.92 2.94 -2.39
CA LEU A 64 1.90 2.28 -3.26
C LEU A 64 3.00 3.23 -3.72
N GLU A 65 2.66 4.47 -4.08
CA GLU A 65 3.64 5.49 -4.44
C GLU A 65 4.61 5.77 -3.28
N ILE A 66 4.08 5.93 -2.06
CA ILE A 66 4.91 6.10 -0.86
C ILE A 66 5.82 4.89 -0.66
N LEU A 67 5.31 3.66 -0.83
CA LEU A 67 6.13 2.46 -0.72
C LEU A 67 7.30 2.46 -1.72
N LYS A 68 7.03 2.83 -2.99
CA LYS A 68 8.06 2.95 -4.02
C LYS A 68 9.11 4.00 -3.64
N GLU A 69 8.70 5.19 -3.22
CA GLU A 69 9.62 6.24 -2.76
C GLU A 69 10.52 5.75 -1.61
N ARG A 70 9.97 5.00 -0.64
CA ARG A 70 10.77 4.46 0.48
C ARG A 70 11.75 3.38 0.03
N TYR A 71 11.32 2.53 -0.89
CA TYR A 71 12.16 1.49 -1.47
C TYR A 71 13.32 2.07 -2.29
N GLU A 72 13.04 3.03 -3.17
CA GLU A 72 14.06 3.74 -3.95
C GLU A 72 15.07 4.47 -3.05
N ALA A 73 14.59 5.12 -1.98
CA ALA A 73 15.46 5.75 -1.00
C ALA A 73 16.37 4.75 -0.26
N LEU A 74 15.88 3.54 0.03
CA LEU A 74 16.70 2.46 0.60
C LEU A 74 17.76 1.98 -0.41
N LEU A 75 17.39 1.76 -1.68
CA LEU A 75 18.34 1.35 -2.72
C LEU A 75 19.45 2.38 -2.92
N LEU A 76 19.09 3.68 -2.97
CA LEU A 76 20.07 4.76 -3.06
C LEU A 76 20.99 4.79 -1.84
N TYR A 77 20.45 4.55 -0.63
CA TYR A 77 21.27 4.44 0.57
C TYR A 77 22.30 3.31 0.47
N ILE A 78 21.89 2.10 0.05
CA ILE A 78 22.80 0.96 -0.15
C ILE A 78 23.92 1.32 -1.14
N GLN A 79 23.56 1.94 -2.27
CA GLN A 79 24.52 2.31 -3.32
C GLN A 79 25.57 3.33 -2.87
N THR A 80 25.25 4.15 -1.87
CA THR A 80 26.15 5.19 -1.34
C THR A 80 27.02 4.70 -0.18
N GLN A 81 26.83 3.46 0.30
CA GLN A 81 27.65 2.91 1.38
C GLN A 81 29.01 2.39 0.88
N PRO A 82 30.11 2.64 1.62
CA PRO A 82 31.42 2.07 1.30
C PRO A 82 31.43 0.52 1.28
N ASP A 83 30.61 -0.10 2.11
CA ASP A 83 30.46 -1.54 2.33
C ASP A 83 29.15 -2.08 1.73
N ARG A 84 28.74 -1.54 0.57
CA ARG A 84 27.48 -1.85 -0.12
C ARG A 84 27.11 -3.34 -0.18
N ALA A 85 28.08 -4.25 -0.30
CA ALA A 85 27.84 -5.69 -0.39
C ALA A 85 27.28 -6.23 0.93
N SER A 86 27.90 -5.89 2.06
CA SER A 86 27.43 -6.28 3.39
C SER A 86 26.07 -5.65 3.70
N VAL A 87 25.88 -4.38 3.33
CA VAL A 87 24.63 -3.66 3.56
C VAL A 87 23.48 -4.25 2.71
N SER A 88 23.77 -4.65 1.47
CA SER A 88 22.81 -5.35 0.61
C SER A 88 22.39 -6.68 1.23
N GLU A 89 23.34 -7.48 1.70
CA GLU A 89 23.08 -8.77 2.31
C GLU A 89 22.23 -8.63 3.60
N GLU A 90 22.48 -7.60 4.40
CA GLU A 90 21.66 -7.27 5.58
C GLU A 90 20.23 -6.84 5.20
N VAL A 91 20.04 -6.21 4.04
CA VAL A 91 18.72 -5.83 3.52
C VAL A 91 17.98 -7.04 2.97
N ASP A 92 18.67 -7.94 2.27
CA ASP A 92 18.10 -9.17 1.74
C ASP A 92 17.63 -10.10 2.87
N GLN A 93 18.42 -10.23 3.94
CA GLN A 93 18.02 -10.97 5.14
C GLN A 93 16.75 -10.38 5.77
N PHE A 94 16.68 -9.06 5.88
CA PHE A 94 15.49 -8.37 6.40
C PHE A 94 14.23 -8.66 5.57
N TRP A 95 14.34 -8.79 4.24
CA TRP A 95 13.18 -9.14 3.40
C TRP A 95 12.70 -10.57 3.59
N ASN A 96 13.60 -11.50 3.92
CA ASN A 96 13.24 -12.89 4.19
C ASN A 96 12.55 -13.08 5.56
N GLU A 97 12.60 -12.08 6.43
CA GLU A 97 12.02 -12.11 7.79
C GLU A 97 10.65 -11.41 7.91
N ILE A 98 10.18 -10.74 6.84
CA ILE A 98 8.87 -10.05 6.78
C ILE A 98 7.81 -10.96 6.16
#